data_AF-B0CG42-F1
#
_entry.id   AF-B0CG42-F1
#
_cell.length_a   1.000
_cell.length_b   1.000
_cell.length_c   1.000
_cell.angle_alpha   90.00
_cell.angle_beta   90.00
_cell.angle_gamma   90.00
#
_symmetry.space_group_name_H-M   'P 1'
#
loop_
_entity.id
_entity.type
_entity.pdbx_description
1 polymer ?
#
loop_
_entity_poly.entity_id
_entity_poly.type
_entity_poly.pdbx_seq_one_letter_code
_entity_poly.pdbx_strand_id
1 'polypeptide(L)'
;MTTGIENFPNNESTYQLDKEKQAPTPSKPLSLPSRQTVFKFLRLGTGIGVLAILGSYLWRSQTSVVSHQAYINAPILSLHSPMQGQLTLNNLIPGETLTAGTQIGQVQNLRTPEIEVNRQQLQSQLRLDQSQLLLLQQKIANRRQLLADFSQKLVLQQNYQATYHTQQIRLQEAQLRDAQHAAKLADVQAERYGSLVKAGVVSRDRADQAITAAQRANEVVRNRQADLNQARAEQAASTNGLQLSGSKTFSLPDIRARELRTEIADLEEQVQVLRTQIEQDNLKIAHISQQLTLRQNAPITVPTDSVVWSVERRGGALGQHVDSGDPLIKLLDCKQVWVDAFMAEEDVRSLQIGSAVNVRLLTDGQQDQIEGRIQSIRSGVGRVVTGQDVALPPPELVKRAVAVRIMLASDDLKPERFCSVGRSVEVVVSR
;
A
#
# COMPACT_ATOMS: atom_id res chain seq x y z
N MET A 1 68.57 58.57 45.74
CA MET A 1 69.28 57.69 44.80
C MET A 1 68.52 57.81 43.49
N THR A 2 69.04 58.31 42.39
CA THR A 2 70.43 58.60 41.98
C THR A 2 70.21 59.29 40.62
N THR A 3 70.60 60.55 40.45
CA THR A 3 71.80 60.95 39.67
C THR A 3 71.74 60.49 38.22
N GLY A 4 71.67 61.39 37.25
CA GLY A 4 72.84 61.98 36.60
C GLY A 4 72.36 62.34 35.19
N ILE A 5 72.31 63.61 34.75
CA ILE A 5 73.40 64.55 34.48
C ILE A 5 74.35 64.00 33.40
N GLU A 6 74.75 64.93 32.50
CA GLU A 6 75.97 64.96 31.68
C GLU A 6 75.79 64.52 30.21
N ASN A 7 76.36 65.18 29.19
CA ASN A 7 77.28 66.32 29.10
C ASN A 7 77.33 66.80 27.62
N PHE A 8 77.23 68.11 27.30
CA PHE A 8 78.31 69.04 26.87
C PHE A 8 78.86 68.83 25.41
N PRO A 9 79.61 69.77 24.79
CA PRO A 9 79.36 71.22 24.59
C PRO A 9 79.99 71.78 23.26
N ASN A 10 80.19 73.11 23.23
CA ASN A 10 81.12 73.93 22.40
C ASN A 10 80.56 74.44 21.06
N ASN A 11 80.86 75.65 20.57
CA ASN A 11 81.58 76.88 20.96
C ASN A 11 81.52 77.69 19.62
N GLU A 12 81.26 78.99 19.48
CA GLU A 12 81.97 80.22 19.87
C GLU A 12 80.97 81.35 19.54
N SER A 13 80.65 82.32 20.41
CA SER A 13 81.51 83.41 20.91
C SER A 13 82.08 84.32 19.80
N THR A 14 81.34 85.35 19.39
CA THR A 14 82.00 86.62 19.01
C THR A 14 81.11 87.86 19.23
N TYR A 15 81.45 88.59 20.30
CA TYR A 15 81.56 90.04 20.43
C TYR A 15 80.75 90.94 19.45
N GLN A 16 79.91 91.84 19.96
CA GLN A 16 80.33 93.16 20.45
C GLN A 16 79.14 93.92 21.07
N LEU A 17 79.37 94.45 22.26
CA LEU A 17 78.52 95.43 22.95
C LEU A 17 78.99 96.84 22.59
N ASP A 18 78.02 97.75 22.61
CA ASP A 18 78.10 99.19 22.86
C ASP A 18 78.35 100.17 21.71
N LYS A 19 77.26 100.87 21.35
CA LYS A 19 77.09 102.34 21.51
C LYS A 19 75.63 102.71 21.19
N GLU A 20 74.82 103.08 22.17
CA GLU A 20 74.67 104.42 22.79
C GLU A 20 73.56 105.29 22.13
N LYS A 21 72.53 105.55 22.96
CA LYS A 21 71.58 106.68 23.01
C LYS A 21 70.35 106.80 22.07
N GLN A 22 69.21 106.92 22.77
CA GLN A 22 68.14 107.95 22.69
C GLN A 22 66.71 107.56 22.23
N ALA A 23 65.86 107.46 23.26
CA ALA A 23 64.48 107.95 23.43
C ALA A 23 63.26 107.23 22.78
N PRO A 24 62.09 107.17 23.48
CA PRO A 24 61.05 106.17 23.26
C PRO A 24 59.83 106.69 22.47
N THR A 25 59.14 105.80 21.76
CA THR A 25 57.76 106.05 21.28
C THR A 25 56.91 104.76 21.38
N PRO A 26 55.60 104.88 21.64
CA PRO A 26 54.82 103.87 22.36
C PRO A 26 54.27 102.72 21.50
N SER A 27 54.08 101.58 22.16
CA SER A 27 53.47 100.33 21.69
C SER A 27 52.04 100.49 21.17
N LYS A 28 51.76 99.92 19.99
CA LYS A 28 50.40 99.71 19.44
C LYS A 28 49.61 98.70 20.31
N PRO A 29 48.32 98.94 20.59
CA PRO A 29 47.48 97.99 21.32
C PRO A 29 47.01 96.83 20.43
N LEU A 30 46.87 95.66 21.06
CA LEU A 30 46.25 94.44 20.52
C LEU A 30 44.81 94.74 20.07
N SER A 31 44.53 94.68 18.77
CA SER A 31 43.18 94.86 18.23
C SER A 31 42.35 93.59 18.46
N LEU A 32 41.36 93.68 19.35
CA LEU A 32 40.26 92.72 19.44
C LEU A 32 39.56 92.62 18.08
N PRO A 33 39.27 91.41 17.56
CA PRO A 33 38.57 91.27 16.30
C PRO A 33 37.17 91.84 16.44
N SER A 34 36.81 92.73 15.51
CA SER A 34 35.49 93.35 15.39
C SER A 34 34.38 92.31 15.57
N ARG A 35 33.32 92.67 16.31
CA ARG A 35 32.09 91.88 16.49
C ARG A 35 31.56 91.28 15.17
N GLN A 36 31.89 91.88 14.03
CA GLN A 36 31.55 91.37 12.70
C GLN A 36 32.28 90.08 12.27
N THR A 37 33.50 89.79 12.73
CA THR A 37 34.23 88.58 12.29
C THR A 37 33.82 87.31 13.04
N VAL A 38 33.48 87.41 14.33
CA VAL A 38 32.96 86.27 15.11
C VAL A 38 31.58 85.83 14.58
N PHE A 39 30.69 86.78 14.29
CA PHE A 39 29.42 86.47 13.64
C PHE A 39 29.60 85.93 12.21
N LYS A 40 30.67 86.32 11.49
CA LYS A 40 31.00 85.74 10.17
C LYS A 40 31.40 84.27 10.26
N PHE A 41 32.26 83.88 11.20
CA PHE A 41 32.66 82.48 11.36
C PHE A 41 31.54 81.59 11.92
N LEU A 42 30.73 82.10 12.85
CA LEU A 42 29.55 81.37 13.36
C LEU A 42 28.51 81.14 12.25
N ARG A 43 28.28 82.14 11.40
CA ARG A 43 27.37 82.05 10.24
C ARG A 43 27.91 81.13 9.15
N LEU A 44 29.24 81.03 9.01
CA LEU A 44 29.88 80.08 8.11
C LEU A 44 29.74 78.63 8.62
N GLY A 45 29.94 78.42 9.93
CA GLY A 45 29.79 77.12 10.58
C GLY A 45 28.34 76.61 10.55
N THR A 46 27.35 77.47 10.80
CA THR A 46 25.94 77.10 10.65
C THR A 46 25.57 76.86 9.20
N GLY A 47 26.13 77.63 8.26
CA GLY A 47 25.96 77.40 6.82
C GLY A 47 26.50 76.04 6.38
N ILE A 48 27.70 75.67 6.81
CA ILE A 48 28.32 74.37 6.50
C ILE A 48 27.56 73.22 7.19
N GLY A 49 27.15 73.39 8.45
CA GLY A 49 26.35 72.38 9.15
C GLY A 49 25.00 72.13 8.46
N VAL A 50 24.31 73.19 8.04
CA VAL A 50 23.06 73.08 7.29
C VAL A 50 23.30 72.45 5.91
N LEU A 51 24.39 72.80 5.22
CA LEU A 51 24.77 72.19 3.95
C LEU A 51 25.18 70.72 4.08
N ALA A 52 25.82 70.32 5.18
CA ALA A 52 26.18 68.93 5.44
C ALA A 52 24.93 68.10 5.78
N ILE A 53 24.00 68.66 6.55
CA ILE A 53 22.70 68.02 6.83
C ILE A 53 21.89 67.89 5.53
N LEU A 54 21.77 68.96 4.75
CA LEU A 54 21.12 68.95 3.44
C LEU A 54 21.81 67.98 2.48
N GLY A 55 23.14 67.96 2.45
CA GLY A 55 23.94 67.05 1.62
C GLY A 55 23.74 65.60 2.01
N SER A 56 23.71 65.28 3.31
CA SER A 56 23.45 63.93 3.81
C SER A 56 22.01 63.47 3.53
N TYR A 57 21.04 64.39 3.64
CA TYR A 57 19.64 64.13 3.32
C TYR A 57 19.46 63.88 1.82
N LEU A 58 20.06 64.73 0.98
CA LEU A 58 20.06 64.58 -0.48
C LEU A 58 20.76 63.30 -0.92
N TRP A 59 21.91 62.97 -0.32
CA TRP A 59 22.65 61.74 -0.60
C TRP A 59 21.80 60.51 -0.28
N ARG A 60 21.21 60.42 0.92
CA ARG A 60 20.32 59.32 1.30
C ARG A 60 19.11 59.22 0.39
N SER A 61 18.49 60.35 0.05
CA SER A 61 17.34 60.38 -0.87
C SER A 61 17.70 59.94 -2.30
N GLN A 62 18.97 60.10 -2.74
CA GLN A 62 19.43 59.61 -4.03
C GLN A 62 19.96 58.17 -4.01
N THR A 63 20.38 57.61 -2.88
CA THR A 63 21.00 56.27 -2.83
C THR A 63 20.08 55.15 -2.36
N SER A 64 18.89 55.47 -1.83
CA SER A 64 17.92 54.45 -1.41
C SER A 64 16.59 54.62 -2.11
N VAL A 65 16.05 53.54 -2.69
CA VAL A 65 14.67 53.48 -3.15
C VAL A 65 13.82 52.97 -1.98
N VAL A 66 12.82 53.74 -1.58
CA VAL A 66 11.90 53.37 -0.50
C VAL A 66 10.51 53.15 -1.09
N SER A 67 9.93 51.98 -0.83
CA SER A 67 8.50 51.72 -1.07
C SER A 67 7.75 51.68 0.25
N HIS A 68 6.75 52.56 0.37
CA HIS A 68 5.82 52.60 1.51
C HIS A 68 4.57 51.74 1.27
N GLN A 69 4.45 51.11 0.09
CA GLN A 69 3.31 50.29 -0.31
C GLN A 69 3.79 48.87 -0.58
N ALA A 70 4.04 48.12 0.48
CA ALA A 70 4.44 46.73 0.40
C ALA A 70 3.75 45.87 1.46
N TYR A 71 3.47 44.61 1.11
CA TYR A 71 2.73 43.68 1.97
C TYR A 71 3.42 42.32 1.99
N ILE A 72 3.48 41.71 3.18
CA ILE A 72 3.96 40.33 3.33
C ILE A 72 2.84 39.38 2.88
N ASN A 73 3.17 38.47 1.98
CA ASN A 73 2.29 37.45 1.40
C ASN A 73 2.97 36.08 1.45
N ALA A 74 2.16 35.03 1.42
CA ALA A 74 2.60 33.65 1.30
C ALA A 74 1.56 32.84 0.51
N PRO A 75 1.90 31.63 0.02
CA PRO A 75 0.98 30.81 -0.75
C PRO A 75 -0.11 30.27 0.17
N ILE A 76 -1.36 30.35 -0.29
CA ILE A 76 -2.48 29.67 0.35
C ILE A 76 -2.71 28.33 -0.34
N LEU A 77 -2.54 27.25 0.42
CA LEU A 77 -2.87 25.90 0.02
C LEU A 77 -4.31 25.59 0.43
N SER A 78 -5.20 25.42 -0.54
CA SER A 78 -6.57 24.99 -0.27
C SER A 78 -6.64 23.46 -0.23
N LEU A 79 -7.03 22.91 0.92
CA LEU A 79 -7.34 21.49 1.04
C LEU A 79 -8.79 21.25 0.65
N HIS A 80 -8.99 20.32 -0.28
CA HIS A 80 -10.30 19.97 -0.80
C HIS A 80 -10.73 18.58 -0.32
N SER A 81 -12.03 18.34 -0.33
CA SER A 81 -12.57 17.02 -0.02
C SER A 81 -12.18 16.02 -1.12
N PRO A 82 -11.50 14.91 -0.78
CA PRO A 82 -11.09 13.90 -1.76
C PRO A 82 -12.28 13.09 -2.30
N MET A 83 -13.41 13.07 -1.58
CA MET A 83 -14.63 12.36 -1.97
C MET A 83 -15.87 12.99 -1.32
N GLN A 84 -17.06 12.61 -1.78
CA GLN A 84 -18.32 13.01 -1.14
C GLN A 84 -18.57 12.21 0.15
N GLY A 85 -19.08 12.84 1.20
CA GLY A 85 -19.38 12.15 2.46
C GLY A 85 -19.67 13.06 3.65
N GLN A 86 -19.64 12.49 4.85
CA GLN A 86 -19.72 13.22 6.11
C GLN A 86 -18.29 13.55 6.56
N LEU A 87 -18.01 14.84 6.70
CA LEU A 87 -16.74 15.38 7.14
C LEU A 87 -16.67 15.36 8.67
N THR A 88 -15.62 14.74 9.19
CA THR A 88 -15.23 14.80 10.60
C THR A 88 -13.83 15.43 10.66
N LEU A 89 -13.72 16.63 11.22
CA LEU A 89 -12.45 17.33 11.40
C LEU A 89 -12.15 17.49 12.89
N ASN A 90 -10.86 17.53 13.22
CA ASN A 90 -10.42 18.01 14.51
C ASN A 90 -10.86 19.47 14.68
N ASN A 91 -10.97 19.94 15.93
CA ASN A 91 -11.35 21.31 16.21
C ASN A 91 -10.18 22.27 15.93
N LEU A 92 -9.96 22.58 14.66
CA LEU A 92 -8.89 23.44 14.18
C LEU A 92 -9.23 24.91 14.39
N ILE A 93 -8.26 25.69 14.87
CA ILE A 93 -8.41 27.13 15.12
C ILE A 93 -7.48 27.90 14.16
N PRO A 94 -7.94 28.99 13.50
CA PRO A 94 -7.04 29.85 12.72
C PRO A 94 -5.84 30.33 13.55
N GLY A 95 -4.64 30.19 13.00
CA GLY A 95 -3.37 30.47 13.68
C GLY A 95 -2.69 29.25 14.31
N GLU A 96 -3.36 28.09 14.37
CA GLU A 96 -2.77 26.83 14.81
C GLU A 96 -1.74 26.31 13.80
N THR A 97 -0.61 25.81 14.30
CA THR A 97 0.47 25.23 13.50
C THR A 97 0.23 23.74 13.25
N LEU A 98 0.28 23.33 12.00
CA LEU A 98 0.13 21.94 11.59
C LEU A 98 1.43 21.44 10.94
N THR A 99 1.86 20.25 11.33
CA THR A 99 3.03 19.59 10.74
C THR A 99 2.63 18.75 9.54
N ALA A 100 3.54 18.64 8.57
CA ALA A 100 3.37 17.78 7.40
C ALA A 100 3.08 16.33 7.82
N GLY A 101 2.13 15.69 7.15
CA GLY A 101 1.71 14.31 7.40
C GLY A 101 0.69 14.13 8.54
N THR A 102 0.39 15.18 9.32
CA THR A 102 -0.61 15.07 10.39
C THR A 102 -2.01 14.88 9.80
N GLN A 103 -2.74 13.90 10.32
CA GLN A 103 -4.14 13.67 9.98
C GLN A 103 -5.03 14.61 10.79
N ILE A 104 -5.74 15.50 10.10
CA ILE A 104 -6.59 16.54 10.70
C ILE A 104 -8.08 16.19 10.66
N GLY A 105 -8.42 15.08 10.03
CA GLY A 105 -9.76 14.53 10.00
C GLY A 105 -9.92 13.46 8.92
N GLN A 106 -11.16 13.15 8.61
CA GLN A 106 -11.52 12.20 7.57
C GLN A 106 -12.90 12.53 6.99
N VAL A 107 -13.09 12.16 5.73
CA VAL A 107 -14.41 12.14 5.11
C VAL A 107 -14.90 10.69 5.12
N GLN A 108 -16.14 10.48 5.53
CA GLN A 108 -16.77 9.16 5.55
C GLN A 108 -17.97 9.08 4.61
N ASN A 109 -17.97 8.14 3.66
CA ASN A 109 -19.10 7.91 2.77
C ASN A 109 -20.05 6.83 3.33
N LEU A 110 -21.10 7.27 4.03
CA LEU A 110 -22.14 6.41 4.61
C LEU A 110 -23.12 5.83 3.58
N ARG A 111 -23.15 6.34 2.34
CA ARG A 111 -24.09 5.93 1.29
C ARG A 111 -23.45 4.97 0.29
N THR A 112 -22.87 3.88 0.79
CA THR A 112 -22.37 2.78 -0.06
C THR A 112 -23.20 1.49 0.12
N PRO A 113 -24.55 1.53 -0.02
CA PRO A 113 -25.39 0.35 0.22
C PRO A 113 -25.11 -0.77 -0.77
N GLU A 114 -24.80 -0.47 -2.03
CA GLU A 114 -24.64 -1.48 -3.08
C GLU A 114 -23.45 -2.42 -2.81
N ILE A 115 -22.27 -1.86 -2.49
CA ILE A 115 -21.07 -2.67 -2.22
C ILE A 115 -21.24 -3.50 -0.94
N GLU A 116 -21.88 -2.92 0.08
CA GLU A 116 -22.16 -3.62 1.34
C GLU A 116 -23.21 -4.72 1.16
N VAL A 117 -24.27 -4.49 0.38
CA VAL A 117 -25.25 -5.52 0.01
C VAL A 117 -24.59 -6.64 -0.78
N ASN A 118 -23.74 -6.32 -1.77
CA ASN A 118 -23.00 -7.33 -2.53
C ASN A 118 -22.09 -8.16 -1.61
N ARG A 119 -21.42 -7.54 -0.63
CA ARG A 119 -20.62 -8.24 0.38
C ARG A 119 -21.48 -9.19 1.22
N GLN A 120 -22.65 -8.73 1.68
CA GLN A 120 -23.57 -9.55 2.48
C GLN A 120 -24.15 -10.72 1.68
N GLN A 121 -24.49 -10.50 0.41
CA GLN A 121 -24.95 -11.56 -0.49
C GLN A 121 -23.88 -12.64 -0.69
N LEU A 122 -22.63 -12.25 -0.97
CA LEU A 122 -21.51 -13.19 -1.08
C LEU A 122 -21.26 -13.95 0.23
N GLN A 123 -21.35 -13.29 1.38
CA GLN A 123 -21.24 -13.96 2.69
C GLN A 123 -22.38 -14.95 2.94
N SER A 124 -23.59 -14.64 2.47
CA SER A 124 -24.70 -15.57 2.55
C SER A 124 -24.49 -16.78 1.65
N GLN A 125 -24.03 -16.56 0.42
CA GLN A 125 -23.70 -17.64 -0.52
C GLN A 125 -22.58 -18.54 0.04
N LEU A 126 -21.51 -17.94 0.57
CA LEU A 126 -20.42 -18.67 1.20
C LEU A 126 -20.91 -19.60 2.34
N ARG A 127 -21.85 -19.14 3.17
CA ARG A 127 -22.44 -19.98 4.23
C ARG A 127 -23.24 -21.16 3.66
N LEU A 128 -23.96 -20.94 2.56
CA LEU A 128 -24.69 -22.02 1.88
C LEU A 128 -23.72 -23.05 1.31
N ASP A 129 -22.66 -22.59 0.63
CA ASP A 129 -21.64 -23.46 0.03
C ASP A 129 -20.89 -24.25 1.11
N GLN A 130 -20.55 -23.64 2.25
CA GLN A 130 -19.95 -24.31 3.40
C GLN A 130 -20.88 -25.40 3.97
N SER A 131 -22.18 -25.11 4.08
CA SER A 131 -23.18 -26.11 4.52
C SER A 131 -23.29 -27.27 3.52
N GLN A 132 -23.30 -26.97 2.22
CA GLN A 132 -23.33 -27.98 1.16
C GLN A 132 -22.07 -28.84 1.17
N LEU A 133 -20.90 -28.25 1.43
CA LEU A 133 -19.63 -28.97 1.58
C LEU A 133 -19.69 -30.00 2.71
N LEU A 134 -20.22 -29.62 3.87
CA LEU A 134 -20.41 -30.53 5.00
C LEU A 134 -21.37 -31.67 4.65
N LEU A 135 -22.47 -31.37 3.95
CA LEU A 135 -23.42 -32.39 3.50
C LEU A 135 -22.76 -33.40 2.54
N LEU A 136 -21.97 -32.93 1.57
CA LEU A 136 -21.25 -33.80 0.64
C LEU A 136 -20.23 -34.67 1.37
N GLN A 137 -19.48 -34.12 2.32
CA GLN A 137 -18.54 -34.88 3.15
C GLN A 137 -19.24 -35.98 3.94
N GLN A 138 -20.41 -35.70 4.52
CA GLN A 138 -21.21 -36.70 5.22
C GLN A 138 -21.71 -37.80 4.27
N LYS A 139 -22.14 -37.45 3.05
CA LYS A 139 -22.51 -38.43 2.01
C LYS A 139 -21.34 -39.33 1.66
N ILE A 140 -20.15 -38.77 1.44
CA ILE A 140 -18.92 -39.54 1.17
C ILE A 140 -18.61 -40.50 2.32
N ALA A 141 -18.68 -40.03 3.57
CA ALA A 141 -18.44 -40.87 4.74
C ALA A 141 -19.40 -42.07 4.80
N ASN A 142 -20.70 -41.83 4.57
CA ASN A 142 -21.72 -42.88 4.50
C ASN A 142 -21.42 -43.89 3.36
N ARG A 143 -21.07 -43.40 2.17
CA ARG A 143 -20.74 -44.25 1.02
C ARG A 143 -19.48 -45.09 1.25
N ARG A 144 -18.47 -44.54 1.92
CA ARG A 144 -17.26 -45.28 2.32
C ARG A 144 -17.57 -46.39 3.32
N GLN A 145 -18.47 -46.14 4.28
CA GLN A 145 -18.91 -47.18 5.21
C GLN A 145 -19.64 -48.32 4.47
N LEU A 146 -20.54 -47.99 3.54
CA LEU A 146 -21.21 -48.99 2.70
C LEU A 146 -20.22 -49.77 1.82
N LEU A 147 -19.22 -49.09 1.25
CA LEU A 147 -18.18 -49.74 0.45
C LEU A 147 -17.39 -50.73 1.30
N ALA A 148 -17.06 -50.38 2.55
CA ALA A 148 -16.39 -51.28 3.47
C ALA A 148 -17.23 -52.55 3.74
N ASP A 149 -18.52 -52.39 4.04
CA ASP A 149 -19.45 -53.53 4.25
C ASP A 149 -19.55 -54.45 3.01
N PHE A 150 -19.75 -53.87 1.81
CA PHE A 150 -19.81 -54.66 0.57
C PHE A 150 -18.47 -55.31 0.22
N SER A 151 -17.34 -54.64 0.49
CA SER A 151 -16.01 -55.23 0.28
C SER A 151 -15.77 -56.44 1.18
N GLN A 152 -16.22 -56.40 2.44
CA GLN A 152 -16.15 -57.53 3.35
C GLN A 152 -17.03 -58.68 2.87
N LYS A 153 -18.27 -58.39 2.43
CA LYS A 153 -19.19 -59.39 1.87
C LYS A 153 -18.62 -60.05 0.61
N LEU A 154 -17.90 -59.30 -0.23
CA LEU A 154 -17.24 -59.84 -1.42
C LEU A 154 -16.15 -60.86 -1.05
N VAL A 155 -15.29 -60.53 -0.08
CA VAL A 155 -14.23 -61.45 0.40
C VAL A 155 -14.85 -62.72 1.00
N LEU A 156 -15.88 -62.58 1.82
CA LEU A 156 -16.59 -63.73 2.39
C LEU A 156 -17.19 -64.63 1.30
N GLN A 157 -17.84 -64.02 0.30
CA GLN A 157 -18.40 -64.76 -0.83
C GLN A 157 -17.32 -65.54 -1.59
N GLN A 158 -16.19 -64.92 -1.91
CA GLN A 158 -15.07 -65.57 -2.59
C GLN A 158 -14.53 -66.76 -1.79
N ASN A 159 -14.39 -66.61 -0.47
CA ASN A 159 -13.92 -67.70 0.39
C ASN A 159 -14.90 -68.88 0.42
N TYR A 160 -16.21 -68.62 0.53
CA TYR A 160 -17.22 -69.67 0.50
C TYR A 160 -17.29 -70.35 -0.87
N GLN A 161 -17.15 -69.59 -1.96
CA GLN A 161 -17.13 -70.12 -3.31
C GLN A 161 -15.90 -71.00 -3.57
N ALA A 162 -14.71 -70.56 -3.15
CA ALA A 162 -13.48 -71.36 -3.24
C ALA A 162 -13.59 -72.67 -2.45
N THR A 163 -14.19 -72.61 -1.26
CA THR A 163 -14.46 -73.79 -0.44
C THR A 163 -15.43 -74.74 -1.15
N TYR A 164 -16.53 -74.22 -1.70
CA TYR A 164 -17.52 -75.01 -2.45
C TYR A 164 -16.89 -75.77 -3.63
N HIS A 165 -16.15 -75.08 -4.50
CA HIS A 165 -15.50 -75.71 -5.65
C HIS A 165 -14.45 -76.74 -5.23
N THR A 166 -13.71 -76.48 -4.15
CA THR A 166 -12.74 -77.45 -3.60
C THR A 166 -13.43 -78.72 -3.14
N GLN A 167 -14.58 -78.62 -2.47
CA GLN A 167 -15.34 -79.80 -2.03
C GLN A 167 -15.96 -80.55 -3.22
N GLN A 168 -16.43 -79.84 -4.26
CA GLN A 168 -16.93 -80.47 -5.48
C GLN A 168 -15.85 -81.28 -6.19
N ILE A 169 -14.64 -80.74 -6.34
CA ILE A 169 -13.52 -81.48 -6.93
C ILE A 169 -13.20 -82.73 -6.11
N ARG A 170 -13.14 -82.63 -4.78
CA ARG A 170 -12.91 -83.81 -3.91
C ARG A 170 -13.98 -84.89 -4.09
N LEU A 171 -15.25 -84.50 -4.24
CA LEU A 171 -16.35 -85.42 -4.52
C LEU A 171 -16.16 -86.11 -5.87
N GLN A 172 -15.87 -85.36 -6.94
CA GLN A 172 -15.66 -85.93 -8.28
C GLN A 172 -14.42 -86.83 -8.35
N GLU A 173 -13.35 -86.46 -7.65
CA GLU A 173 -12.16 -87.31 -7.53
C GLU A 173 -12.45 -88.63 -6.81
N ALA A 174 -13.29 -88.61 -5.77
CA ALA A 174 -13.72 -89.83 -5.08
C ALA A 174 -14.56 -90.73 -6.01
N GLN A 175 -15.55 -90.15 -6.70
CA GLN A 175 -16.39 -90.89 -7.65
C GLN A 175 -15.60 -91.50 -8.82
N LEU A 176 -14.57 -90.78 -9.31
CA LEU A 176 -13.66 -91.29 -10.32
C LEU A 176 -12.85 -92.49 -9.79
N ARG A 177 -12.31 -92.40 -8.56
CA ARG A 177 -11.58 -93.53 -7.94
C ARG A 177 -12.48 -94.75 -7.79
N ASP A 178 -13.72 -94.57 -7.33
CA ASP A 178 -14.67 -95.67 -7.20
C ASP A 178 -15.00 -96.32 -8.55
N ALA A 179 -15.21 -95.50 -9.59
CA ALA A 179 -15.42 -95.99 -10.95
C ALA A 179 -14.20 -96.74 -11.50
N GLN A 180 -12.98 -96.27 -11.22
CA GLN A 180 -11.73 -96.94 -11.61
C GLN A 180 -11.57 -98.29 -10.92
N HIS A 181 -11.91 -98.40 -9.63
CA HIS A 181 -11.90 -99.67 -8.91
C HIS A 181 -12.93 -100.66 -9.49
N ALA A 182 -14.14 -100.19 -9.81
CA ALA A 182 -15.17 -101.00 -10.44
C ALA A 182 -14.77 -101.47 -11.85
N ALA A 183 -14.19 -100.58 -12.67
CA ALA A 183 -13.68 -100.92 -13.99
C ALA A 183 -12.55 -101.96 -13.91
N LYS A 184 -11.58 -101.78 -12.99
CA LYS A 184 -10.51 -102.75 -12.78
C LYS A 184 -11.02 -104.14 -12.40
N LEU A 185 -12.06 -104.21 -11.55
CA LEU A 185 -12.69 -105.48 -11.22
C LEU A 185 -13.35 -106.12 -12.45
N ALA A 186 -14.08 -105.33 -13.24
CA ALA A 186 -14.74 -105.80 -14.44
C ALA A 186 -13.74 -106.25 -15.53
N ASP A 187 -12.61 -105.55 -15.68
CA ASP A 187 -11.54 -105.91 -16.61
C ASP A 187 -10.91 -107.27 -16.25
N VAL A 188 -10.57 -107.48 -14.96
CA VAL A 188 -10.04 -108.76 -14.49
C VAL A 188 -11.05 -109.89 -14.72
N GLN A 189 -12.34 -109.64 -14.55
CA GLN A 189 -13.38 -110.62 -14.86
C GLN A 189 -13.45 -110.90 -16.36
N ALA A 190 -13.45 -109.87 -17.22
CA ALA A 190 -13.47 -110.03 -18.67
C ALA A 190 -12.26 -110.83 -19.18
N GLU A 191 -11.05 -110.55 -18.67
CA GLU A 191 -9.84 -111.32 -18.98
C GLU A 191 -9.97 -112.78 -18.55
N ARG A 192 -10.43 -113.01 -17.31
CA ARG A 192 -10.65 -114.36 -16.77
C ARG A 192 -11.64 -115.14 -17.61
N TYR A 193 -12.84 -114.62 -17.84
CA TYR A 193 -13.87 -115.32 -18.63
C TYR A 193 -13.48 -115.46 -20.11
N GLY A 194 -12.74 -114.49 -20.66
CA GLY A 194 -12.19 -114.55 -22.01
C GLY A 194 -11.16 -115.68 -22.20
N SER A 195 -10.33 -115.96 -21.19
CA SER A 195 -9.43 -117.12 -21.19
C SER A 195 -10.19 -118.45 -21.02
N LEU A 196 -11.17 -118.50 -20.12
CA LEU A 196 -11.95 -119.71 -19.83
C LEU A 196 -12.82 -120.15 -21.02
N VAL A 197 -13.34 -119.21 -21.81
CA VAL A 197 -14.14 -119.55 -23.01
C VAL A 197 -13.27 -120.16 -24.11
N LYS A 198 -12.02 -119.70 -24.26
CA LYS A 198 -11.03 -120.27 -25.19
C LYS A 198 -10.65 -121.70 -24.79
N ALA A 199 -10.62 -121.97 -23.49
CA ALA A 199 -10.39 -123.30 -22.94
C ALA A 199 -11.65 -124.21 -22.93
N GLY A 200 -12.82 -123.71 -23.36
CA GLY A 200 -14.07 -124.49 -23.41
C GLY A 200 -14.76 -124.71 -22.07
N VAL A 201 -14.38 -123.98 -21.01
CA VAL A 201 -14.82 -124.20 -19.62
C VAL A 201 -16.09 -123.40 -19.27
N VAL A 202 -16.42 -122.36 -20.03
CA VAL A 202 -17.60 -121.49 -19.83
C VAL A 202 -18.32 -121.19 -21.16
N SER A 203 -19.57 -120.76 -21.11
CA SER A 203 -20.34 -120.38 -22.31
C SER A 203 -19.86 -119.07 -22.94
N ARG A 204 -20.03 -118.92 -24.27
CA ARG A 204 -19.73 -117.68 -25.00
C ARG A 204 -20.51 -116.49 -24.45
N ASP A 205 -21.80 -116.67 -24.23
CA ASP A 205 -22.69 -115.64 -23.65
C ASP A 205 -22.15 -115.09 -22.31
N ARG A 206 -21.64 -115.94 -21.40
CA ARG A 206 -21.05 -115.46 -20.13
C ARG A 206 -19.77 -114.66 -20.34
N ALA A 207 -18.93 -115.05 -21.29
CA ALA A 207 -17.74 -114.28 -21.62
C ALA A 207 -18.10 -112.93 -22.25
N ASP A 208 -19.04 -112.92 -23.18
CA ASP A 208 -19.52 -111.70 -23.86
C ASP A 208 -20.17 -110.72 -22.86
N GLN A 209 -20.94 -111.22 -21.89
CA GLN A 209 -21.49 -110.40 -20.79
C GLN A 209 -20.39 -109.75 -19.93
N ALA A 210 -19.33 -110.49 -19.59
CA ALA A 210 -18.21 -109.97 -18.80
C ALA A 210 -17.41 -108.90 -19.59
N ILE A 211 -17.15 -109.14 -20.88
CA ILE A 211 -16.48 -108.17 -21.77
C ILE A 211 -17.32 -106.89 -21.89
N THR A 212 -18.63 -107.02 -22.12
CA THR A 212 -19.55 -105.88 -22.24
C THR A 212 -19.67 -105.12 -20.90
N ALA A 213 -19.60 -105.83 -19.76
CA ALA A 213 -19.57 -105.19 -18.45
C ALA A 213 -18.29 -104.36 -18.25
N ALA A 214 -17.12 -104.88 -18.64
CA ALA A 214 -15.86 -104.15 -18.62
C ALA A 214 -15.89 -102.90 -19.52
N GLN A 215 -16.41 -103.03 -20.76
CA GLN A 215 -16.57 -101.88 -21.66
C GLN A 215 -17.45 -100.79 -21.05
N ARG A 216 -18.60 -101.16 -20.49
CA ARG A 216 -19.50 -100.21 -19.80
C ARG A 216 -18.82 -99.54 -18.60
N ALA A 217 -18.09 -100.30 -17.78
CA ALA A 217 -17.38 -99.74 -16.63
C ALA A 217 -16.29 -98.74 -17.07
N ASN A 218 -15.57 -99.03 -18.15
CA ASN A 218 -14.60 -98.10 -18.74
C ASN A 218 -15.24 -96.83 -19.32
N GLU A 219 -16.45 -96.91 -19.91
CA GLU A 219 -17.22 -95.71 -20.28
C GLU A 219 -17.60 -94.86 -19.07
N VAL A 220 -17.98 -95.48 -17.95
CA VAL A 220 -18.28 -94.75 -16.71
C VAL A 220 -17.03 -94.00 -16.22
N VAL A 221 -15.84 -94.61 -16.29
CA VAL A 221 -14.57 -93.92 -15.94
C VAL A 221 -14.33 -92.71 -16.84
N ARG A 222 -14.52 -92.83 -18.16
CA ARG A 222 -14.39 -91.69 -19.10
C ARG A 222 -15.36 -90.56 -18.75
N ASN A 223 -16.62 -90.89 -18.43
CA ASN A 223 -17.61 -89.90 -18.02
C ASN A 223 -17.19 -89.20 -16.71
N ARG A 224 -16.77 -89.95 -15.69
CA ARG A 224 -16.28 -89.37 -14.43
C ARG A 224 -15.03 -88.51 -14.59
N GLN A 225 -14.16 -88.86 -15.52
CA GLN A 225 -13.01 -88.04 -15.85
C GLN A 225 -13.43 -86.71 -16.51
N ALA A 226 -14.44 -86.73 -17.38
CA ALA A 226 -15.01 -85.51 -17.96
C ALA A 226 -15.66 -84.62 -16.90
N ASP A 227 -16.43 -85.21 -15.97
CA ASP A 227 -17.05 -84.51 -14.84
C ASP A 227 -15.98 -83.80 -13.97
N LEU A 228 -14.87 -84.49 -13.67
CA LEU A 228 -13.75 -83.92 -12.92
C LEU A 228 -13.07 -82.77 -13.68
N ASN A 229 -12.85 -82.93 -14.99
CA ASN A 229 -12.26 -81.89 -15.82
C ASN A 229 -13.15 -80.64 -15.87
N GLN A 230 -14.48 -80.84 -15.94
CA GLN A 230 -15.45 -79.75 -15.86
C GLN A 230 -15.37 -79.04 -14.50
N ALA A 231 -15.37 -79.78 -13.38
CA ALA A 231 -15.27 -79.20 -12.04
C ALA A 231 -13.97 -78.38 -11.86
N ARG A 232 -12.85 -78.85 -12.42
CA ARG A 232 -11.58 -78.11 -12.43
C ARG A 232 -11.64 -76.85 -13.28
N ALA A 233 -12.28 -76.91 -14.45
CA ALA A 233 -12.49 -75.73 -15.29
C ALA A 233 -13.37 -74.67 -14.58
N GLU A 234 -14.42 -75.10 -13.88
CA GLU A 234 -15.28 -74.22 -13.09
C GLU A 234 -14.53 -73.55 -11.93
N GLN A 235 -13.67 -74.29 -11.22
CA GLN A 235 -12.80 -73.71 -10.19
C GLN A 235 -11.84 -72.68 -10.78
N ALA A 236 -11.18 -72.99 -11.89
CA ALA A 236 -10.25 -72.07 -12.56
C ALA A 236 -10.97 -70.79 -13.01
N ALA A 237 -12.17 -70.89 -13.57
CA ALA A 237 -12.99 -69.73 -13.89
C ALA A 237 -13.33 -68.91 -12.64
N SER A 238 -13.78 -69.57 -11.57
CA SER A 238 -14.13 -68.92 -10.31
C SER A 238 -12.96 -68.14 -9.70
N THR A 239 -11.73 -68.67 -9.75
CA THR A 239 -10.54 -67.94 -9.27
C THR A 239 -10.25 -66.66 -10.04
N ASN A 240 -10.69 -66.57 -11.30
CA ASN A 240 -10.59 -65.38 -12.13
C ASN A 240 -11.84 -64.49 -12.04
N GLY A 241 -12.77 -64.78 -11.11
CA GLY A 241 -14.03 -64.06 -10.98
C GLY A 241 -15.02 -64.33 -12.11
N LEU A 242 -14.81 -65.39 -12.90
CA LEU A 242 -15.66 -65.78 -14.02
C LEU A 242 -16.54 -66.97 -13.61
N GLN A 243 -17.73 -67.05 -14.18
CA GLN A 243 -18.66 -68.17 -13.97
C GLN A 243 -19.02 -68.78 -15.32
N LEU A 244 -18.68 -70.07 -15.52
CA LEU A 244 -18.91 -70.80 -16.79
C LEU A 244 -20.32 -71.40 -16.89
N SER A 245 -20.95 -71.71 -15.74
CA SER A 245 -22.25 -72.35 -15.66
C SER A 245 -23.18 -71.55 -14.74
N GLY A 246 -24.41 -71.27 -15.20
CA GLY A 246 -25.41 -70.44 -14.50
C GLY A 246 -25.56 -69.01 -15.04
N SER A 247 -26.38 -68.20 -14.38
CA SER A 247 -26.93 -66.95 -14.93
C SER A 247 -26.27 -65.64 -14.48
N LYS A 248 -25.09 -65.64 -13.83
CA LYS A 248 -24.45 -64.38 -13.39
C LYS A 248 -22.93 -64.38 -13.56
N THR A 249 -22.44 -63.45 -14.38
CA THR A 249 -21.01 -63.14 -14.56
C THR A 249 -20.43 -62.26 -13.46
N PHE A 250 -21.26 -61.56 -12.68
CA PHE A 250 -20.82 -60.69 -11.59
C PHE A 250 -21.72 -60.83 -10.35
N SER A 251 -21.10 -60.82 -9.17
CA SER A 251 -21.84 -60.86 -7.91
C SER A 251 -22.34 -59.48 -7.49
N LEU A 252 -23.48 -59.44 -6.80
CA LEU A 252 -24.04 -58.17 -6.30
C LEU A 252 -23.04 -57.35 -5.45
N PRO A 253 -22.27 -57.95 -4.52
CA PRO A 253 -21.25 -57.21 -3.79
C PRO A 253 -20.15 -56.59 -4.66
N ASP A 254 -19.71 -57.27 -5.74
CA ASP A 254 -18.70 -56.71 -6.65
C ASP A 254 -19.26 -55.52 -7.43
N ILE A 255 -20.43 -55.68 -8.05
CA ILE A 255 -21.11 -54.61 -8.79
C ILE A 255 -21.30 -53.40 -7.86
N ARG A 256 -21.84 -53.61 -6.66
CA ARG A 256 -22.11 -52.51 -5.74
C ARG A 256 -20.83 -51.85 -5.23
N ALA A 257 -19.77 -52.61 -4.98
CA ALA A 257 -18.48 -52.04 -4.60
C ALA A 257 -17.87 -51.18 -5.72
N ARG A 258 -18.06 -51.55 -7.00
CA ARG A 258 -17.60 -50.75 -8.14
C ARG A 258 -18.41 -49.47 -8.29
N GLU A 259 -19.75 -49.58 -8.26
CA GLU A 259 -20.65 -48.43 -8.29
C GLU A 259 -20.34 -47.44 -7.15
N LEU A 260 -20.18 -47.93 -5.92
CA LEU A 260 -19.86 -47.08 -4.77
C LEU A 260 -18.50 -46.38 -4.91
N ARG A 261 -17.49 -47.02 -5.53
CA ARG A 261 -16.20 -46.36 -5.79
C ARG A 261 -16.36 -45.21 -6.79
N THR A 262 -17.14 -45.41 -7.84
CA THR A 262 -17.46 -44.34 -8.80
C THR A 262 -18.28 -43.24 -8.15
N GLU A 263 -19.35 -43.57 -7.40
CA GLU A 263 -20.16 -42.60 -6.67
C GLU A 263 -19.30 -41.76 -5.69
N ILE A 264 -18.33 -42.37 -5.01
CA ILE A 264 -17.40 -41.66 -4.12
C ILE A 264 -16.49 -40.72 -4.91
N ALA A 265 -15.93 -41.17 -6.04
CA ALA A 265 -15.08 -40.34 -6.88
C ALA A 265 -15.83 -39.10 -7.41
N ASP A 266 -17.07 -39.28 -7.90
CA ASP A 266 -17.91 -38.18 -8.39
C ASP A 266 -18.24 -37.17 -7.27
N LEU A 267 -18.49 -37.66 -6.05
CA LEU A 267 -18.74 -36.80 -4.89
C LEU A 267 -17.48 -36.06 -4.43
N GLU A 268 -16.32 -36.71 -4.49
CA GLU A 268 -15.03 -36.09 -4.18
C GLU A 268 -14.69 -34.98 -5.18
N GLU A 269 -14.97 -35.18 -6.47
CA GLU A 269 -14.85 -34.14 -7.49
C GLU A 269 -15.74 -32.94 -7.17
N GLN A 270 -17.02 -33.17 -6.85
CA GLN A 270 -17.94 -32.09 -6.43
C GLN A 270 -17.43 -31.34 -5.21
N VAL A 271 -16.82 -32.04 -4.24
CA VAL A 271 -16.19 -31.40 -3.07
C VAL A 271 -15.01 -30.52 -3.48
N GLN A 272 -14.18 -30.93 -4.44
CA GLN A 272 -13.05 -30.12 -4.89
C GLN A 272 -13.50 -28.87 -5.65
N VAL A 273 -14.49 -29.02 -6.54
CA VAL A 273 -15.10 -27.89 -7.25
C VAL A 273 -15.67 -26.89 -6.24
N LEU A 274 -16.44 -27.35 -5.26
CA LEU A 274 -17.06 -26.50 -4.25
C LEU A 274 -16.02 -25.84 -3.32
N ARG A 275 -14.94 -26.53 -2.95
CA ARG A 275 -13.83 -25.93 -2.19
C ARG A 275 -13.16 -24.80 -2.96
N THR A 276 -12.92 -25.00 -4.25
CA THR A 276 -12.35 -23.98 -5.13
C THR A 276 -13.28 -22.78 -5.22
N GLN A 277 -14.60 -23.00 -5.34
CA GLN A 277 -15.60 -21.94 -5.33
C GLN A 277 -15.59 -21.14 -4.02
N ILE A 278 -15.56 -21.82 -2.86
CA ILE A 278 -15.47 -21.19 -1.54
C ILE A 278 -14.20 -20.33 -1.43
N GLU A 279 -13.05 -20.82 -1.89
CA GLU A 279 -11.80 -20.06 -1.90
C GLU A 279 -11.91 -18.80 -2.78
N GLN A 280 -12.47 -18.92 -3.98
CA GLN A 280 -12.70 -17.79 -4.87
C GLN A 280 -13.64 -16.74 -4.25
N ASP A 281 -14.70 -17.17 -3.59
CA ASP A 281 -15.66 -16.26 -2.96
C ASP A 281 -15.06 -15.57 -1.73
N ASN A 282 -14.19 -16.25 -0.96
CA ASN A 282 -13.40 -15.63 0.09
C ASN A 282 -12.48 -14.52 -0.46
N LEU A 283 -11.81 -14.77 -1.58
CA LEU A 283 -10.96 -13.77 -2.23
C LEU A 283 -11.78 -12.57 -2.72
N LYS A 284 -12.96 -12.80 -3.31
CA LYS A 284 -13.87 -11.72 -3.73
C LYS A 284 -14.34 -10.89 -2.54
N ILE A 285 -14.72 -11.53 -1.43
CA ILE A 285 -15.12 -10.84 -0.20
C ILE A 285 -13.95 -9.99 0.34
N ALA A 286 -12.74 -10.54 0.40
CA ALA A 286 -11.56 -9.81 0.84
C ALA A 286 -11.28 -8.59 -0.05
N HIS A 287 -11.33 -8.77 -1.36
CA HIS A 287 -11.16 -7.67 -2.32
C HIS A 287 -12.21 -6.57 -2.14
N ILE A 288 -13.49 -6.94 -2.05
CA ILE A 288 -14.60 -6.00 -1.82
C ILE A 288 -14.42 -5.28 -0.49
N SER A 289 -14.00 -5.99 0.58
CA SER A 289 -13.78 -5.37 1.89
C SER A 289 -12.69 -4.31 1.85
N GLN A 290 -11.59 -4.57 1.13
CA GLN A 290 -10.50 -3.60 0.94
C GLN A 290 -10.98 -2.38 0.14
N GLN A 291 -11.69 -2.59 -0.96
CA GLN A 291 -12.27 -1.50 -1.75
C GLN A 291 -13.26 -0.68 -0.95
N LEU A 292 -14.06 -1.33 -0.10
CA LEU A 292 -15.02 -0.67 0.78
C LEU A 292 -14.30 0.22 1.79
N THR A 293 -13.20 -0.24 2.42
CA THR A 293 -12.40 0.60 3.33
C THR A 293 -11.86 1.84 2.63
N LEU A 294 -11.31 1.70 1.43
CA LEU A 294 -10.74 2.81 0.65
C LEU A 294 -11.81 3.81 0.19
N ARG A 295 -13.03 3.35 -0.13
CA ARG A 295 -14.14 4.21 -0.58
C ARG A 295 -14.95 4.80 0.57
N GLN A 296 -14.99 4.14 1.72
CA GLN A 296 -15.74 4.60 2.87
C GLN A 296 -14.98 5.66 3.64
N ASN A 297 -13.65 5.55 3.78
CA ASN A 297 -12.88 6.45 4.62
C ASN A 297 -11.73 7.07 3.82
N ALA A 298 -11.74 8.40 3.69
CA ALA A 298 -10.65 9.15 3.10
C ALA A 298 -10.04 10.07 4.17
N PRO A 299 -8.82 9.76 4.67
CA PRO A 299 -8.16 10.61 5.65
C PRO A 299 -7.73 11.93 5.00
N ILE A 300 -7.91 13.03 5.73
CA ILE A 300 -7.42 14.35 5.32
C ILE A 300 -6.10 14.59 6.05
N THR A 301 -5.02 14.69 5.28
CA THR A 301 -3.66 14.89 5.79
C THR A 301 -3.08 16.21 5.30
N VAL A 302 -2.21 16.78 6.11
CA VAL A 302 -1.55 18.06 5.83
C VAL A 302 -0.34 17.82 4.92
N PRO A 303 -0.22 18.49 3.75
CA PRO A 303 0.84 18.23 2.79
C PRO A 303 2.21 18.80 3.20
N THR A 304 2.22 19.96 3.87
CA THR A 304 3.43 20.69 4.29
C THR A 304 3.22 21.37 5.63
N ASP A 305 4.32 21.69 6.33
CA ASP A 305 4.25 22.46 7.58
C ASP A 305 3.59 23.81 7.30
N SER A 306 2.44 24.06 7.93
CA SER A 306 1.57 25.17 7.56
C SER A 306 0.76 25.68 8.75
N VAL A 307 0.26 26.90 8.62
CA VAL A 307 -0.60 27.55 9.63
C VAL A 307 -2.03 27.58 9.12
N VAL A 308 -3.01 27.28 9.97
CA VAL A 308 -4.43 27.34 9.58
C VAL A 308 -4.82 28.79 9.28
N TRP A 309 -5.11 29.10 8.02
CA TRP A 309 -5.53 30.44 7.59
C TRP A 309 -7.03 30.66 7.79
N SER A 310 -7.84 29.78 7.22
CA SER A 310 -9.29 29.78 7.40
C SER A 310 -9.85 28.36 7.34
N VAL A 311 -10.86 28.09 8.17
CA VAL A 311 -11.62 26.84 8.12
C VAL A 311 -12.93 27.13 7.39
N GLU A 312 -13.01 26.70 6.13
CA GLU A 312 -14.17 26.94 5.25
C GLU A 312 -15.36 26.04 5.64
N ARG A 313 -15.07 24.82 6.11
CA ARG A 313 -16.06 23.85 6.59
C ARG A 313 -15.69 23.37 7.99
N ARG A 314 -16.60 23.54 8.95
CA ARG A 314 -16.38 23.08 10.34
C ARG A 314 -16.96 21.68 10.48
N GLY A 315 -16.09 20.67 10.48
CA GLY A 315 -16.45 19.25 10.65
C GLY A 315 -16.72 18.85 12.11
N GLY A 316 -17.49 19.65 12.86
CA GLY A 316 -17.80 19.42 14.29
C GLY A 316 -18.63 18.15 14.55
N ALA A 317 -19.02 17.92 15.80
CA ALA A 317 -19.62 16.65 16.28
C ALA A 317 -20.89 16.14 15.55
N LEU A 318 -21.58 17.00 14.79
CA LEU A 318 -22.74 16.62 13.99
C LEU A 318 -22.37 16.14 12.57
N GLY A 319 -21.11 16.32 12.15
CA GLY A 319 -20.55 15.95 10.85
C GLY A 319 -21.22 16.67 9.67
N GLN A 320 -20.47 17.52 8.97
CA GLN A 320 -21.02 18.27 7.83
C GLN A 320 -20.96 17.43 6.56
N HIS A 321 -22.01 17.42 5.74
CA HIS A 321 -21.94 16.80 4.41
C HIS A 321 -21.11 17.66 3.46
N VAL A 322 -20.19 17.04 2.72
CA VAL A 322 -19.33 17.67 1.71
C VAL A 322 -19.32 16.85 0.44
N ASP A 323 -19.23 17.54 -0.70
CA ASP A 323 -19.08 16.92 -2.01
C ASP A 323 -17.60 16.78 -2.41
N SER A 324 -17.32 15.97 -3.43
CA SER A 324 -15.96 15.84 -3.95
C SER A 324 -15.46 17.17 -4.53
N GLY A 325 -14.29 17.62 -4.07
CA GLY A 325 -13.70 18.90 -4.48
C GLY A 325 -14.11 20.11 -3.65
N ASP A 326 -15.02 19.97 -2.68
CA ASP A 326 -15.39 21.06 -1.79
C ASP A 326 -14.17 21.58 -1.01
N PRO A 327 -13.93 22.91 -0.96
CA PRO A 327 -12.86 23.47 -0.15
C PRO A 327 -13.17 23.28 1.33
N LEU A 328 -12.24 22.69 2.07
CA LEU A 328 -12.39 22.37 3.50
C LEU A 328 -11.67 23.39 4.37
N ILE A 329 -10.38 23.59 4.11
CA ILE A 329 -9.47 24.38 4.92
C ILE A 329 -8.48 25.08 3.99
N LYS A 330 -8.15 26.33 4.29
CA LYS A 330 -7.02 27.05 3.69
C LYS A 330 -5.87 27.05 4.67
N LEU A 331 -4.71 26.63 4.18
CA LEU A 331 -3.46 26.54 4.92
C LEU A 331 -2.48 27.56 4.35
N LEU A 332 -1.72 28.18 5.23
CA LEU A 332 -0.67 29.14 4.89
C LEU A 332 0.69 28.44 4.94
N ASP A 333 1.41 28.40 3.82
CA ASP A 333 2.76 27.82 3.79
C ASP A 333 3.80 28.87 4.22
N CYS A 334 4.32 28.71 5.43
CA CYS A 334 5.31 29.61 6.01
C CYS A 334 6.75 29.39 5.50
N LYS A 335 7.01 28.35 4.69
CA LYS A 335 8.34 28.15 4.09
C LYS A 335 8.60 29.09 2.91
N GLN A 336 7.54 29.62 2.30
CA GLN A 336 7.64 30.45 1.09
C GLN A 336 7.01 31.82 1.33
N VAL A 337 7.56 32.61 2.24
CA VAL A 337 7.05 33.98 2.48
C VAL A 337 7.77 34.99 1.58
N TRP A 338 7.01 35.90 0.97
CA TRP A 338 7.54 37.00 0.17
C TRP A 338 6.86 38.33 0.49
N VAL A 339 7.45 39.42 0.03
CA VAL A 339 6.86 40.76 0.05
C VAL A 339 6.50 41.14 -1.38
N ASP A 340 5.25 41.52 -1.60
CA ASP A 340 4.82 42.18 -2.83
C ASP A 340 4.95 43.70 -2.59
N ALA A 341 6.01 44.30 -3.15
CA ALA A 341 6.30 45.73 -3.03
C ALA A 341 5.93 46.48 -4.31
N PHE A 342 5.20 47.58 -4.18
CA PHE A 342 4.82 48.44 -5.28
C PHE A 342 5.79 49.63 -5.33
N MET A 343 6.63 49.67 -6.37
CA MET A 343 7.67 50.69 -6.53
C MET A 343 7.32 51.61 -7.71
N ALA A 344 7.67 52.89 -7.65
CA ALA A 344 7.44 53.81 -8.76
C ALA A 344 8.23 53.36 -10.00
N GLU A 345 7.62 53.45 -11.18
CA GLU A 345 8.22 53.01 -12.45
C GLU A 345 9.61 53.64 -12.73
N GLU A 346 9.82 54.88 -12.27
CA GLU A 346 11.10 55.58 -12.39
C GLU A 346 12.25 54.90 -11.62
N ASP A 347 11.95 54.28 -10.49
CA ASP A 347 12.94 53.65 -9.61
C ASP A 347 13.31 52.23 -10.04
N VAL A 348 12.45 51.57 -10.82
CA VAL A 348 12.61 50.17 -11.26
C VAL A 348 13.87 49.96 -12.07
N ARG A 349 14.32 50.97 -12.84
CA ARG A 349 15.54 50.89 -13.66
C ARG A 349 16.79 50.63 -12.82
N SER A 350 16.77 51.02 -11.55
CA SER A 350 17.89 50.82 -10.61
C SER A 350 17.84 49.48 -9.88
N LEU A 351 16.77 48.68 -10.05
CA LEU A 351 16.59 47.41 -9.36
C LEU A 351 17.12 46.24 -10.19
N GLN A 352 17.82 45.31 -9.55
CA GLN A 352 18.29 44.07 -10.17
C GLN A 352 17.76 42.85 -9.41
N ILE A 353 17.49 41.78 -10.15
CA ILE A 353 17.12 40.49 -9.56
C ILE A 353 18.31 39.98 -8.74
N GLY A 354 18.05 39.57 -7.49
CA GLY A 354 19.05 39.09 -6.54
C GLY A 354 19.61 40.15 -5.58
N SER A 355 19.31 41.45 -5.80
CA SER A 355 19.73 42.53 -4.91
C SER A 355 19.19 42.32 -3.50
N ALA A 356 20.02 42.65 -2.50
CA ALA A 356 19.64 42.64 -1.10
C ALA A 356 18.69 43.78 -0.78
N VAL A 357 17.68 43.49 0.04
CA VAL A 357 16.60 44.42 0.38
C VAL A 357 16.35 44.35 1.87
N ASN A 358 16.22 45.51 2.51
CA ASN A 358 15.87 45.60 3.91
C ASN A 358 14.38 45.88 4.04
N VAL A 359 13.67 44.98 4.71
CA VAL A 359 12.23 45.07 4.95
C VAL A 359 11.99 45.46 6.39
N ARG A 360 11.26 46.56 6.61
CA ARG A 360 10.91 47.09 7.93
C ARG A 360 9.42 46.98 8.18
N LEU A 361 9.03 46.36 9.30
CA LEU A 361 7.62 46.25 9.69
C LEU A 361 7.14 47.59 10.26
N LEU A 362 5.95 48.05 9.86
CA LEU A 362 5.43 49.36 10.25
C LEU A 362 4.69 49.36 11.61
N THR A 363 4.30 48.19 12.13
CA THR A 363 3.35 48.09 13.26
C THR A 363 3.98 47.79 14.63
N ASP A 364 5.20 47.27 14.68
CA ASP A 364 5.91 47.06 15.95
C ASP A 364 6.93 48.17 16.12
N GLY A 365 6.96 48.81 17.29
CA GLY A 365 7.96 49.84 17.62
C GLY A 365 9.41 49.31 17.67
N GLN A 366 9.64 48.04 17.35
CA GLN A 366 10.96 47.46 17.14
C GLN A 366 11.36 47.50 15.66
N GLN A 367 12.54 48.04 15.39
CA GLN A 367 13.17 48.04 14.07
C GLN A 367 13.75 46.67 13.73
N ASP A 368 12.91 45.64 13.68
CA ASP A 368 13.33 44.34 13.17
C ASP A 368 13.48 44.50 11.65
N GLN A 369 14.73 44.63 11.21
CA GLN A 369 15.08 44.63 9.79
C GLN A 369 15.15 43.17 9.34
N ILE A 370 14.25 42.79 8.45
CA ILE A 370 14.25 41.47 7.84
C ILE A 370 15.00 41.58 6.51
N GLU A 371 16.02 40.76 6.34
CA GLU A 371 16.75 40.67 5.08
C GLU A 371 15.93 39.90 4.04
N GLY A 372 15.84 40.44 2.84
CA GLY A 372 15.20 39.82 1.70
C GLY A 372 16.01 39.98 0.42
N ARG A 373 15.62 39.25 -0.63
CA ARG A 373 16.22 39.37 -1.96
C ARG A 373 15.15 39.54 -3.03
N ILE A 374 15.42 40.40 -4.01
CA ILE A 374 14.54 40.58 -5.17
C ILE A 374 14.52 39.27 -5.96
N GLN A 375 13.36 38.61 -6.02
CA GLN A 375 13.18 37.36 -6.77
C GLN A 375 12.70 37.64 -8.19
N SER A 376 11.71 38.52 -8.34
CA SER A 376 11.18 38.89 -9.65
C SER A 376 10.66 40.32 -9.68
N ILE A 377 10.78 40.95 -10.84
CA ILE A 377 10.24 42.27 -11.14
C ILE A 377 9.21 42.06 -12.24
N ARG A 378 7.93 42.30 -11.95
CA ARG A 378 6.86 42.08 -12.92
C ARG A 378 6.68 43.32 -13.79
N SER A 379 7.27 43.30 -14.98
CA SER A 379 7.09 44.36 -15.99
C SER A 379 5.71 44.27 -16.64
N GLY A 380 4.92 45.34 -16.55
CA GLY A 380 3.63 45.45 -17.24
C GLY A 380 2.98 46.82 -17.04
N VAL A 381 2.70 47.52 -18.14
CA VAL A 381 1.90 48.76 -18.15
C VAL A 381 0.42 48.42 -18.04
N GLY A 382 -0.06 48.13 -16.83
CA GLY A 382 -1.48 47.92 -16.58
C GLY A 382 -1.77 46.81 -15.57
N ARG A 383 -2.89 47.02 -14.84
CA ARG A 383 -3.54 46.17 -13.83
C ARG A 383 -2.82 44.83 -13.55
N VAL A 384 -1.86 44.85 -12.62
CA VAL A 384 -1.23 43.62 -12.12
C VAL A 384 -2.23 42.91 -11.21
N VAL A 385 -2.87 41.87 -11.72
CA VAL A 385 -3.55 40.88 -10.90
C VAL A 385 -2.47 39.89 -10.44
N THR A 386 -2.12 39.90 -9.15
CA THR A 386 -1.33 38.80 -8.56
C THR A 386 -2.17 37.53 -8.59
N GLY A 387 -1.54 36.35 -8.57
CA GLY A 387 -2.27 35.07 -8.59
C GLY A 387 -3.36 35.02 -7.51
N GLN A 388 -4.43 34.26 -7.77
CA GLN A 388 -5.58 34.13 -6.85
C GLN A 388 -5.24 33.36 -5.55
N ASP A 389 -4.02 32.85 -5.42
CA ASP A 389 -3.55 32.00 -4.32
C ASP A 389 -2.74 32.76 -3.25
N VAL A 390 -3.03 34.06 -3.05
CA VAL A 390 -2.33 34.91 -2.06
C VAL A 390 -3.26 35.33 -0.92
N ALA A 391 -2.70 35.51 0.27
CA ALA A 391 -3.46 35.86 1.47
C ALA A 391 -4.09 37.26 1.43
N LEU A 392 -3.38 38.24 0.88
CA LEU A 392 -3.92 39.56 0.66
C LEU A 392 -3.80 39.92 -0.83
N PRO A 393 -4.92 40.04 -1.58
CA PRO A 393 -4.86 40.56 -2.93
C PRO A 393 -4.40 42.02 -2.88
N PRO A 394 -3.61 42.47 -3.87
CA PRO A 394 -3.03 43.80 -3.86
C PRO A 394 -4.14 44.86 -3.94
N PRO A 395 -3.97 46.00 -3.23
CA PRO A 395 -4.93 47.10 -3.33
C PRO A 395 -5.04 47.59 -4.77
N GLU A 396 -6.24 48.02 -5.15
CA GLU A 396 -6.57 48.39 -6.51
C GLU A 396 -5.63 49.50 -7.05
N LEU A 397 -4.79 49.13 -8.02
CA LEU A 397 -4.24 49.97 -9.09
C LEU A 397 -3.57 51.27 -8.64
N VAL A 398 -2.34 51.16 -8.14
CA VAL A 398 -1.44 52.32 -8.08
C VAL A 398 -0.96 52.61 -9.51
N LYS A 399 -1.37 53.77 -10.06
CA LYS A 399 -0.93 54.22 -11.39
C LYS A 399 0.59 54.38 -11.39
N ARG A 400 1.27 53.86 -12.43
CA ARG A 400 2.76 53.94 -12.61
C ARG A 400 3.58 53.25 -11.51
N ALA A 401 3.05 52.17 -10.93
CA ALA A 401 3.81 51.32 -10.02
C ALA A 401 4.11 49.95 -10.66
N VAL A 402 5.28 49.41 -10.35
CA VAL A 402 5.72 48.07 -10.74
C VAL A 402 5.76 47.19 -9.49
N ALA A 403 5.21 45.98 -9.62
CA ALA A 403 5.23 44.99 -8.56
C ALA A 403 6.59 44.27 -8.53
N VAL A 404 7.29 44.38 -7.41
CA VAL A 404 8.56 43.73 -7.14
C VAL A 404 8.33 42.70 -6.04
N ARG A 405 8.64 41.43 -6.33
CA ARG A 405 8.53 40.35 -5.37
C ARG A 405 9.87 40.11 -4.70
N ILE A 406 9.89 40.19 -3.37
CA ILE A 406 11.08 40.03 -2.54
C ILE A 406 10.89 38.79 -1.66
N MET A 407 11.72 37.78 -1.81
CA MET A 407 11.69 36.60 -0.95
C MET A 407 12.32 36.93 0.40
N LEU A 408 11.67 36.52 1.49
CA LEU A 408 12.18 36.65 2.85
C LEU A 408 12.83 35.34 3.30
N ALA A 409 13.80 35.43 4.20
CA ALA A 409 14.25 34.27 4.95
C ALA A 409 13.16 33.86 5.96
N SER A 410 12.73 32.59 5.94
CA SER A 410 11.61 32.10 6.75
C SER A 410 11.93 32.02 8.25
N ASP A 411 13.20 31.96 8.63
CA ASP A 411 13.65 31.60 9.98
C ASP A 411 13.32 32.68 11.03
N ASP A 412 13.14 33.93 10.60
CA ASP A 412 12.84 35.07 11.47
C ASP A 412 11.32 35.28 11.68
N LEU A 413 10.47 34.49 11.02
CA LEU A 413 9.02 34.68 11.01
C LEU A 413 8.31 33.64 11.90
N LYS A 414 7.62 34.11 12.94
CA LYS A 414 6.90 33.24 13.88
C LYS A 414 5.59 32.67 13.27
N PRO A 415 5.41 31.34 13.26
CA PRO A 415 4.19 30.71 12.78
C PRO A 415 2.91 31.15 13.50
N GLU A 416 2.96 31.37 14.83
CA GLU A 416 1.77 31.76 15.61
C GLU A 416 1.21 33.13 15.21
N ARG A 417 1.99 33.95 14.50
CA ARG A 417 1.59 35.25 13.98
C ARG A 417 1.31 35.22 12.48
N PHE A 418 0.87 34.08 11.94
CA PHE A 418 0.64 33.87 10.51
C PHE A 418 1.87 34.22 9.65
N CYS A 419 3.08 34.02 10.19
CA CYS A 419 4.33 34.37 9.49
C CYS A 419 4.37 35.82 9.00
N SER A 420 3.73 36.72 9.76
CA SER A 420 3.59 38.16 9.47
C SER A 420 2.83 38.49 8.18
N VAL A 421 2.15 37.51 7.57
CA VAL A 421 1.37 37.69 6.36
C VAL A 421 0.20 38.66 6.60
N GLY A 422 -0.04 39.55 5.62
CA GLY A 422 -1.06 40.60 5.70
C GLY A 422 -0.58 41.91 6.36
N ARG A 423 0.64 41.95 6.93
CA ARG A 423 1.22 43.19 7.47
C ARG A 423 1.77 44.08 6.37
N SER A 424 1.59 45.39 6.54
CA SER A 424 2.26 46.41 5.71
C SER A 424 3.70 46.61 6.16
N VAL A 425 4.60 46.66 5.19
CA VAL A 425 6.03 46.84 5.39
C VAL A 425 6.54 48.00 4.54
N GLU A 426 7.63 48.59 5.00
CA GLU A 426 8.43 49.50 4.22
C GLU A 426 9.64 48.74 3.66
N VAL A 427 9.91 48.92 2.38
CA VAL A 427 10.97 48.23 1.67
C VAL A 427 12.01 49.24 1.26
N VAL A 428 13.25 49.05 1.73
CA VAL A 428 14.39 49.91 1.40
C VAL A 428 15.38 49.10 0.58
N VAL A 429 15.58 49.51 -0.66
CA VAL A 429 16.60 48.94 -1.57
C VAL A 429 17.75 49.93 -1.69
N SER A 430 18.98 49.47 -1.40
CA SER A 430 20.19 50.23 -1.70
C SER A 430 20.46 50.21 -3.20
N ARG A 431 20.56 51.39 -3.82
CA ARG A 431 20.90 51.55 -5.24
C ARG A 431 22.33 51.11 -5.55
#